data_AF-A0A519P512-F1
#
_entry.id   AF-A0A519P512-F1
#
_cell.length_a   1.000
_cell.length_b   1.000
_cell.length_c   1.000
_cell.angle_alpha   90.00
_cell.angle_beta   90.00
_cell.angle_gamma   90.00
#
_symmetry.space_group_name_H-M   'P 1'
#
loop_
_entity.id
_entity.type
_entity.pdbx_description
1 polymer ?
#
loop_
_entity_poly.entity_id
_entity_poly.type
_entity_poly.pdbx_seq_one_letter_code
_entity_poly.pdbx_strand_id
1 'polypeptide(L)'
;MFEMPFTTPQGASVAQFEISRDGRGGVGGEPAWRVAFSLDIEPLGPIHARVSLVGDQAVVSLWAEREVGLARLRDDQAMLSAALERASFRAEIAVHPGAPRNAEPHAGQLVDQTS
;
A
#
# COMPACT_ATOMS: atom_id res chain seq x y z
N MET A 1 -5.84 7.17 -9.29
CA MET A 1 -4.55 7.57 -8.69
C MET A 1 -4.57 9.06 -8.42
N PHE A 2 -4.25 9.48 -7.20
CA PHE A 2 -4.03 10.89 -6.87
C PHE A 2 -2.68 11.05 -6.16
N GLU A 3 -2.05 12.20 -6.34
CA GLU A 3 -0.75 12.53 -5.75
C GLU A 3 -0.96 13.50 -4.59
N MET A 4 -0.40 13.20 -3.43
CA MET A 4 -0.46 14.10 -2.26
C MET A 4 0.96 14.48 -1.83
N PRO A 5 1.25 15.79 -1.71
CA PRO A 5 2.52 16.25 -1.14
C PRO A 5 2.54 15.95 0.37
N PHE A 6 3.63 15.39 0.86
CA PHE A 6 3.89 15.20 2.29
C PHE A 6 5.24 15.82 2.65
N THR A 7 5.35 16.31 3.88
CA THR A 7 6.59 16.93 4.36
C THR A 7 7.46 15.87 5.03
N THR A 8 8.67 15.68 4.51
CA THR A 8 9.74 14.94 5.19
C THR A 8 10.71 15.92 5.84
N PRO A 9 11.57 15.47 6.78
CA PRO A 9 12.66 16.31 7.30
C PRO A 9 13.61 16.86 6.22
N GLN A 10 13.64 16.25 5.02
CA GLN A 10 14.48 16.68 3.89
C GLN A 10 13.76 17.57 2.87
N GLY A 11 12.43 17.72 2.94
CA GLY A 11 11.65 18.51 1.98
C GLY A 11 10.28 17.90 1.66
N ALA A 12 9.55 18.54 0.74
CA ALA A 12 8.29 18.02 0.25
C ALA A 12 8.53 16.84 -0.70
N SER A 13 7.92 15.69 -0.41
CA SER A 13 7.91 14.50 -1.27
C SER A 13 6.47 14.21 -1.74
N VAL A 14 6.32 13.45 -2.83
CA VAL A 14 5.02 13.11 -3.43
C VAL A 14 4.70 11.64 -3.17
N ALA A 15 3.53 11.37 -2.58
CA ALA A 15 3.01 10.02 -2.42
C ALA A 15 1.91 9.74 -3.44
N GLN A 16 2.02 8.63 -4.15
CA GLN A 16 0.99 8.15 -5.07
C GLN A 16 -0.05 7.35 -4.29
N PHE A 17 -1.33 7.66 -4.41
CA PHE A 17 -2.41 6.92 -3.76
C PHE A 17 -3.37 6.34 -4.78
N GLU A 18 -3.59 5.03 -4.70
CA GLU A 18 -4.67 4.35 -5.40
C GLU A 18 -5.68 3.84 -4.39
N ILE A 19 -6.92 4.36 -4.43
CA ILE A 19 -8.03 3.85 -3.61
C ILE A 19 -9.02 3.16 -4.55
N SER A 20 -9.12 1.84 -4.44
CA SER A 20 -10.15 1.06 -5.13
C SER A 20 -11.16 0.56 -4.10
N ARG A 21 -12.45 0.77 -4.37
CA ARG A 21 -13.55 0.15 -3.63
C ARG A 21 -14.23 -0.84 -4.55
N ASP A 22 -13.99 -2.13 -4.36
CA ASP A 22 -14.77 -3.15 -5.07
C ASP A 22 -16.13 -3.26 -4.40
N GLY A 23 -17.16 -2.78 -5.11
CA GLY A 23 -18.56 -2.82 -4.68
C GLY A 23 -19.38 -3.89 -5.39
N ARG A 24 -18.77 -4.84 -6.12
CA ARG A 24 -19.51 -5.71 -7.05
C ARG A 24 -19.27 -7.19 -6.80
N GLY A 25 -20.23 -7.83 -6.13
CA GLY A 25 -20.26 -9.28 -6.00
C GLY A 25 -21.46 -9.86 -5.22
N GLY A 26 -22.66 -9.32 -5.35
CA GLY A 26 -23.89 -9.92 -4.81
C GLY A 26 -24.25 -9.55 -3.37
N VAL A 27 -25.49 -9.90 -2.99
CA VAL A 27 -26.04 -9.74 -1.63
C VAL A 27 -25.14 -10.46 -0.62
N GLY A 28 -24.30 -9.69 0.11
CA GLY A 28 -23.53 -10.19 1.26
C GLY A 28 -22.00 -10.05 1.20
N GLY A 29 -21.41 -9.47 0.14
CA GLY A 29 -19.96 -9.23 0.08
C GLY A 29 -19.53 -7.97 0.86
N GLU A 30 -18.52 -8.09 1.73
CA GLU A 30 -17.95 -6.95 2.46
C GLU A 30 -17.18 -6.01 1.51
N PRO A 31 -17.29 -4.68 1.68
CA PRO A 31 -16.58 -3.73 0.82
C PRO A 31 -15.07 -3.88 0.99
N ALA A 32 -14.38 -4.11 -0.12
CA ALA A 32 -12.93 -4.22 -0.15
C ALA A 32 -12.30 -2.87 -0.53
N TRP A 33 -11.38 -2.37 0.30
CA TRP A 33 -10.58 -1.17 0.03
C TRP A 33 -9.14 -1.58 -0.24
N ARG A 34 -8.53 -1.00 -1.28
CA ARG A 34 -7.08 -1.12 -1.51
C ARG A 34 -6.44 0.24 -1.49
N VAL A 35 -5.30 0.37 -0.83
CA VAL A 35 -4.44 1.56 -0.80
C VAL A 35 -3.03 1.13 -1.15
N ALA A 36 -2.35 1.84 -2.05
CA ALA A 36 -0.91 1.68 -2.28
C ALA A 36 -0.24 3.05 -2.29
N PHE A 37 0.99 3.13 -1.75
CA PHE A 37 1.81 4.34 -1.80
C PHE A 37 3.31 4.05 -1.83
N SER A 38 4.06 5.05 -2.29
CA SER A 38 5.53 5.03 -2.34
C SER A 38 6.06 6.34 -1.77
N LEU A 39 7.12 6.28 -0.98
CA LEU A 39 7.79 7.40 -0.32
C LEU A 39 9.30 7.28 -0.55
N ASP A 40 9.98 8.38 -0.86
CA ASP A 40 11.44 8.43 -0.81
C ASP A 40 11.87 9.22 0.44
N ILE A 41 12.58 8.55 1.34
CA ILE A 41 12.98 9.09 2.65
C ILE A 41 14.47 8.80 2.87
N GLU A 42 15.32 9.80 2.94
CA GLU A 42 16.74 9.58 3.20
C GLU A 42 16.97 9.38 4.72
N PRO A 43 17.88 8.50 5.18
CA PRO A 43 18.74 7.61 4.41
C PRO A 43 18.10 6.27 3.98
N LEU A 44 16.84 6.06 4.33
CA LEU A 44 16.12 4.80 4.10
C LEU A 44 15.94 4.46 2.62
N GLY A 45 15.94 5.47 1.74
CA GLY A 45 15.65 5.35 0.32
C GLY A 45 14.16 5.10 0.04
N PRO A 46 13.84 4.61 -1.17
CA PRO A 46 12.47 4.30 -1.56
C PRO A 46 11.84 3.20 -0.70
N ILE A 47 10.64 3.50 -0.19
CA ILE A 47 9.78 2.60 0.56
C ILE A 47 8.42 2.58 -0.13
N HIS A 48 7.86 1.38 -0.27
CA HIS A 48 6.53 1.17 -0.84
C HIS A 48 5.64 0.41 0.15
N ALA A 49 4.35 0.70 0.11
CA ALA A 49 3.36 0.03 0.91
C ALA A 49 2.13 -0.28 0.07
N ARG A 50 1.53 -1.45 0.34
CA ARG A 50 0.21 -1.84 -0.17
C ARG A 50 -0.61 -2.38 0.98
N VAL A 51 -1.81 -1.85 1.12
CA VAL A 51 -2.79 -2.21 2.15
C VAL A 51 -4.08 -2.63 1.46
N SER A 52 -4.62 -3.79 1.84
CA SER A 52 -5.97 -4.21 1.45
C SER A 52 -6.80 -4.42 2.72
N LEU A 53 -8.01 -3.87 2.75
CA LEU A 53 -8.94 -3.97 3.87
C LEU A 53 -10.24 -4.61 3.39
N VAL A 54 -10.73 -5.63 4.10
CA VAL A 54 -12.05 -6.25 3.89
C VAL A 54 -12.65 -6.50 5.26
N GLY A 55 -13.76 -5.83 5.56
CA GLY A 55 -14.32 -5.88 6.92
C GLY A 55 -13.32 -5.36 7.95
N ASP A 56 -12.98 -6.21 8.93
CA ASP A 56 -11.95 -5.95 9.95
C ASP A 56 -10.57 -6.56 9.59
N GLN A 57 -10.43 -7.23 8.45
CA GLN A 57 -9.18 -7.85 8.02
C GLN A 57 -8.33 -6.86 7.22
N ALA A 58 -7.06 -6.73 7.61
CA ALA A 58 -6.05 -5.95 6.90
C ALA A 58 -4.91 -6.85 6.40
N VAL A 59 -4.53 -6.69 5.14
CA VAL A 59 -3.31 -7.28 4.58
C VAL A 59 -2.38 -6.15 4.17
N VAL A 60 -1.20 -6.11 4.78
CA VAL A 60 -0.19 -5.07 4.56
C VAL A 60 1.07 -5.71 4.01
N SER A 61 1.55 -5.18 2.89
CA SER A 61 2.84 -5.53 2.30
C SER A 61 3.69 -4.28 2.21
N LEU A 62 4.91 -4.36 2.74
CA LEU A 62 5.89 -3.28 2.73
C LEU A 62 7.11 -3.71 1.95
N TRP A 63 7.68 -2.78 1.19
CA TRP A 63 8.91 -2.97 0.44
C TRP A 63 9.90 -1.85 0.74
N ALA A 64 11.18 -2.18 0.78
CA ALA A 64 12.25 -1.20 0.82
C ALA A 64 13.34 -1.57 -0.18
N GLU A 65 13.76 -0.59 -0.99
CA GLU A 65 14.79 -0.80 -2.00
C GLU A 65 16.21 -0.83 -1.41
N ARG A 66 16.43 -0.17 -0.26
CA ARG A 66 17.73 -0.18 0.45
C ARG A 66 17.69 -1.06 1.70
N GLU A 67 18.82 -1.67 2.04
CA GLU A 67 18.95 -2.53 3.23
C GLU A 67 18.65 -1.79 4.54
N VAL A 68 19.06 -0.52 4.65
CA VAL A 68 18.78 0.32 5.83
C VAL A 68 17.27 0.57 6.01
N GLY A 69 16.54 0.80 4.91
CA GLY A 69 15.08 0.90 4.93
C GLY A 69 14.44 -0.44 5.29
N LEU A 70 14.93 -1.54 4.73
CA LEU A 70 14.43 -2.88 5.03
C LEU A 70 14.58 -3.25 6.51
N ALA A 71 15.75 -2.99 7.10
CA ALA A 71 16.00 -3.21 8.51
C ALA A 71 15.04 -2.37 9.37
N ARG A 72 14.88 -1.09 9.02
CA ARG A 72 13.96 -0.19 9.72
C ARG A 72 12.51 -0.68 9.70
N LEU A 73 12.01 -1.11 8.54
CA LEU A 73 10.65 -1.63 8.41
C LEU A 73 10.43 -2.90 9.24
N ARG A 74 11.44 -3.76 9.36
CA ARG A 74 11.38 -4.96 10.20
C ARG A 74 11.33 -4.61 11.69
N ASP A 75 12.15 -3.66 12.13
CA ASP A 75 12.17 -3.20 13.52
C ASP A 75 10.82 -2.56 13.93
N ASP A 76 10.19 -1.81 13.02
CA ASP A 76 8.92 -1.12 13.28
C ASP A 76 7.67 -2.00 13.04
N GLN A 77 7.82 -3.24 12.58
CA GLN A 77 6.69 -4.12 12.22
C GLN A 77 5.72 -4.35 13.38
N ALA A 78 6.25 -4.56 14.59
CA ALA A 78 5.43 -4.77 15.78
C ALA A 78 4.63 -3.52 16.17
N MET A 79 5.22 -2.34 16.01
CA MET A 79 4.53 -1.07 16.24
C MET A 79 3.37 -0.87 15.26
N LEU A 80 3.59 -1.21 13.98
CA LEU A 80 2.54 -1.15 12.96
C LEU A 80 1.38 -2.13 13.28
N SER A 81 1.70 -3.36 13.70
CA SER A 81 0.69 -4.34 14.12
C SER A 81 -0.16 -3.80 15.26
N ALA A 82 0.48 -3.28 16.32
CA ALA A 82 -0.23 -2.72 17.47
C ALA A 82 -1.11 -1.51 17.09
N ALA A 83 -0.67 -0.68 16.15
CA ALA A 83 -1.46 0.45 15.66
C ALA A 83 -2.73 -0.01 14.92
N LEU A 84 -2.63 -1.05 14.09
CA LEU A 84 -3.77 -1.63 13.38
C LEU A 84 -4.75 -2.32 14.34
N GLU A 85 -4.23 -3.06 15.33
CA GLU A 85 -5.06 -3.68 16.38
C GLU A 85 -5.85 -2.64 17.18
N ARG A 86 -5.21 -1.52 17.56
CA ARG A 86 -5.87 -0.39 18.25
C ARG A 86 -6.95 0.27 17.40
N ALA A 87 -6.82 0.20 16.08
CA ALA A 87 -7.83 0.62 15.12
C ALA A 87 -8.90 -0.46 14.83
N SER A 88 -8.90 -1.57 15.59
CA SER A 88 -9.80 -2.72 15.45
C SER A 88 -9.65 -3.48 14.13
N PHE A 89 -8.45 -3.50 13.55
CA PHE A 89 -8.12 -4.33 12.40
C PHE A 89 -7.27 -5.54 12.79
N ARG A 90 -7.62 -6.71 12.25
CA ARG A 90 -6.80 -7.93 12.29
C ARG A 90 -5.83 -7.89 11.11
N ALA A 91 -4.56 -7.69 11.40
CA ALA A 91 -3.54 -7.43 10.38
C ALA A 91 -2.62 -8.62 10.10
N GLU A 92 -2.40 -8.91 8.83
CA GLU A 92 -1.26 -9.68 8.35
C GLU A 92 -0.25 -8.71 7.70
N ILE A 93 0.99 -8.68 8.20
CA ILE A 93 2.01 -7.76 7.74
C ILE A 93 3.21 -8.53 7.20
N ALA A 94 3.59 -8.25 5.95
CA ALA A 94 4.78 -8.80 5.31
C ALA A 94 5.74 -7.68 4.89
N VAL A 95 7.05 -7.92 5.06
CA VAL A 95 8.11 -6.98 4.69
C VAL A 95 9.06 -7.65 3.69
N HIS A 96 9.31 -6.98 2.58
CA HIS A 96 10.07 -7.51 1.44
C HIS A 96 11.20 -6.54 1.02
N PRO A 97 12.31 -7.06 0.47
CA PRO A 97 13.30 -6.22 -0.20
C PRO A 97 12.82 -5.79 -1.60
N GLY A 98 13.43 -4.72 -2.12
CA GLY A 98 13.23 -4.23 -3.49
C GLY A 98 11.98 -3.35 -3.64
N ALA A 99 11.39 -3.36 -4.83
CA ALA A 99 10.14 -2.68 -5.14
C ALA A 99 8.99 -3.71 -5.28
N PRO A 100 7.73 -3.31 -5.04
CA PRO A 100 6.60 -4.16 -5.34
C PRO A 100 6.65 -4.56 -6.82
N ARG A 101 6.46 -5.86 -7.10
CA ARG A 101 6.16 -6.27 -8.47
C ARG A 101 4.83 -5.62 -8.80
N ASN A 102 4.84 -4.63 -9.68
CA ASN A 102 3.61 -4.05 -10.18
C ASN A 102 2.86 -5.23 -10.80
N ALA A 103 1.77 -5.66 -10.16
CA ALA A 103 0.75 -6.37 -10.89
C ALA A 103 0.22 -5.28 -11.81
N GLU A 104 0.74 -5.24 -13.04
CA GLU A 104 0.25 -4.36 -14.09
C GLU A 104 -1.27 -4.31 -13.93
N PRO A 105 -1.90 -3.13 -13.69
CA PRO A 105 -3.32 -3.03 -13.98
C PRO A 105 -3.42 -3.51 -15.42
N HIS A 106 -4.25 -4.52 -15.72
CA HIS A 106 -4.41 -5.03 -17.08
C HIS A 106 -4.82 -3.88 -18.03
N ALA A 107 -3.85 -3.12 -18.52
CA ALA A 107 -3.98 -2.14 -19.57
C ALA A 107 -3.89 -2.94 -20.88
N GLY A 108 -4.97 -3.65 -21.19
CA GLY A 108 -4.93 -4.60 -22.29
C GLY A 108 -6.24 -5.24 -22.70
N GLN A 109 -7.41 -4.70 -22.34
CA GLN A 109 -8.65 -5.10 -23.02
C GLN A 109 -9.78 -4.09 -22.84
N LEU A 110 -9.74 -2.99 -23.60
CA LEU A 110 -10.91 -2.23 -24.07
C LEU A 110 -10.43 -1.34 -25.22
N VAL A 111 -9.91 -1.98 -26.27
CA VAL A 111 -9.98 -1.41 -27.62
C VAL A 111 -11.07 -2.21 -28.33
N ASP A 112 -12.00 -1.46 -28.90
CA ASP A 112 -13.06 -1.87 -29.84
C ASP A 112 -14.48 -2.13 -29.27
N GLN A 113 -15.44 -1.68 -30.08
CA GLN A 113 -16.90 -1.55 -29.95
C GLN A 113 -17.39 -0.18 -29.45
N THR A 114 -17.97 0.73 -30.24
CA THR A 114 -18.32 0.79 -31.67
C THR A 114 -18.50 2.26 -32.07
N SER A 115 -18.44 2.49 -33.40
CA SER A 115 -18.92 3.61 -34.24
C SER A 115 -19.90 4.64 -33.66
#